data_AF-A0A963DK62-F1
#
_entry.id   AF-A0A963DK62-F1
#
_cell.length_a   1.000
_cell.length_b   1.000
_cell.length_c   1.000
_cell.angle_alpha   90.00
_cell.angle_beta   90.00
_cell.angle_gamma   90.00
#
_symmetry.space_group_name_H-M   'P 1'
#
loop_
_entity.id
_entity.type
_entity.pdbx_description
1 polymer ?
#
loop_
_entity_poly.entity_id
_entity_poly.type
_entity_poly.pdbx_seq_one_letter_code
_entity_poly.pdbx_strand_id
1 'polypeptide(L)'
;DLLLEFKYLNLKDLKLTGEAVRGQSRDALMALPQIQEQLQAAEAQARRYGAALQERYGLTDLRLYTVVGVGLERVVWRSVTLSPL
;
A
#
# COMPACT_ATOMS: atom_id res chain seq x y z
N ASP A 1 -13.41 9.77 5.95
CA ASP A 1 -13.07 8.39 6.39
C ASP A 1 -11.75 7.92 5.81
N LEU A 2 -11.16 6.84 6.34
CA LEU A 2 -9.91 6.25 5.84
C LEU A 2 -10.08 4.75 5.54
N LEU A 3 -9.63 4.32 4.36
CA LEU A 3 -9.41 2.91 4.04
C LEU A 3 -7.92 2.67 3.79
N LEU A 4 -7.33 1.78 4.56
CA LEU A 4 -5.93 1.37 4.41
C LEU A 4 -5.90 -0.09 3.97
N GLU A 5 -5.56 -0.33 2.69
CA GLU A 5 -5.30 -1.69 2.23
C GLU A 5 -3.84 -2.04 2.54
N PHE A 6 -3.65 -2.97 3.47
CA PHE A 6 -2.35 -3.29 4.03
C PHE A 6 -1.82 -4.62 3.46
N LYS A 7 -0.57 -4.60 3.00
CA LYS A 7 0.23 -5.78 2.65
C LYS A 7 1.49 -5.82 3.49
N TYR A 8 2.06 -7.00 3.60
CA TYR A 8 3.32 -7.23 4.28
C TYR A 8 4.28 -7.98 3.37
N LEU A 9 5.54 -7.57 3.36
CA LEU A 9 6.65 -8.27 2.75
C LEU A 9 7.69 -8.58 3.81
N ASN A 10 8.05 -9.86 3.89
CA ASN A 10 9.14 -10.26 4.76
C ASN A 10 10.49 -9.94 4.07
N LEU A 11 11.55 -9.76 4.86
CA LEU A 11 12.88 -9.41 4.33
C LEU A 11 13.54 -10.57 3.56
N LYS A 12 13.17 -11.82 3.85
CA LYS A 12 13.72 -13.01 3.19
C LYS A 12 13.30 -13.04 1.71
N ASP A 13 12.06 -12.68 1.42
CA ASP A 13 11.49 -12.59 0.06
C ASP A 13 12.15 -11.46 -0.75
N LEU A 14 12.64 -10.42 -0.05
CA LEU A 14 13.38 -9.31 -0.64
C LEU A 14 14.88 -9.59 -0.73
N LYS A 15 15.39 -10.64 -0.09
CA LYS A 15 16.82 -10.92 0.08
C LYS A 15 17.59 -9.72 0.67
N LEU A 16 16.96 -8.99 1.60
CA LEU A 16 17.53 -7.83 2.28
C LEU A 16 17.67 -8.09 3.78
N THR A 17 18.53 -7.32 4.44
CA THR A 17 18.59 -7.27 5.92
C THR A 17 17.79 -6.08 6.43
N GLY A 18 17.47 -6.09 7.73
CA GLY A 18 16.74 -4.98 8.34
C GLY A 18 17.53 -3.68 8.31
N GLU A 19 18.85 -3.76 8.54
CA GLU A 19 19.76 -2.62 8.41
C GLU A 19 19.77 -2.04 7.00
N ALA A 20 19.83 -2.90 5.96
CA ALA A 20 19.80 -2.47 4.57
C ALA A 20 18.48 -1.78 4.21
N VAL A 21 17.34 -2.22 4.77
CA VAL A 21 16.04 -1.57 4.55
C VAL A 21 15.93 -0.25 5.31
N ARG A 22 16.42 -0.17 6.56
CA ARG A 22 16.41 1.06 7.35
C ARG A 22 17.14 2.21 6.66
N GLY A 23 18.28 1.93 6.01
CA GLY A 23 19.09 2.93 5.31
C GLY A 23 18.54 3.43 3.96
N GLN A 24 17.52 2.78 3.39
CA GLN A 24 17.02 3.14 2.05
C GLN A 24 16.00 4.29 2.08
N SER A 25 15.99 5.13 1.05
CA SER A 25 14.92 6.13 0.90
C SER A 25 13.58 5.45 0.61
N ARG A 26 12.47 6.15 0.86
CA ARG A 26 11.14 5.65 0.51
C ARG A 26 11.04 5.35 -0.99
N ASP A 27 11.57 6.23 -1.82
CA ASP A 27 11.50 6.11 -3.28
C ASP A 27 12.33 4.93 -3.79
N ALA A 28 13.49 4.67 -3.18
CA ALA A 28 14.29 3.47 -3.47
C ALA A 28 13.54 2.17 -3.14
N LEU A 29 12.89 2.12 -1.98
CA LEU A 29 12.04 0.97 -1.62
C LEU A 29 10.85 0.82 -2.59
N MET A 30 10.20 1.93 -2.97
CA MET A 30 9.08 1.90 -3.93
C MET A 30 9.49 1.51 -5.36
N ALA A 31 10.80 1.52 -5.67
CA ALA A 31 11.34 1.04 -6.94
C ALA A 31 11.57 -0.48 -6.95
N LEU A 32 11.53 -1.17 -5.79
CA LEU A 32 11.69 -2.62 -5.74
C LEU A 32 10.49 -3.33 -6.38
N PRO A 33 10.70 -4.26 -7.34
CA PRO A 33 9.60 -4.92 -8.05
C PRO A 33 8.58 -5.59 -7.14
N GLN A 34 9.04 -6.32 -6.11
CA GLN A 34 8.15 -6.99 -5.16
C GLN A 34 7.28 -5.99 -4.37
N ILE A 35 7.83 -4.80 -4.05
CA ILE A 35 7.06 -3.74 -3.38
C ILE A 35 6.04 -3.14 -4.34
N GLN A 36 6.41 -2.92 -5.61
CA GLN A 36 5.48 -2.41 -6.62
C GLN A 36 4.31 -3.36 -6.86
N GLU A 37 4.57 -4.66 -6.95
CA GLU A 37 3.56 -5.70 -7.10
C GLU A 37 2.56 -5.65 -5.94
N GLN A 38 3.05 -5.59 -4.70
CA GLN A 38 2.18 -5.51 -3.52
C GLN A 38 1.38 -4.21 -3.46
N LEU A 39 1.98 -3.08 -3.86
CA LEU A 39 1.27 -1.80 -3.96
C LEU A 39 0.16 -1.84 -5.01
N GLN A 40 0.39 -2.48 -6.16
CA GLN A 40 -0.62 -2.63 -7.22
C GLN A 40 -1.76 -3.56 -6.79
N ALA A 41 -1.43 -4.71 -6.16
CA ALA A 41 -2.42 -5.63 -5.64
C ALA A 41 -3.29 -4.99 -4.54
N ALA A 42 -2.66 -4.22 -3.65
CA ALA A 42 -3.36 -3.44 -2.64
C ALA A 42 -4.24 -2.35 -3.29
N GLU A 43 -3.77 -1.72 -4.36
CA GLU A 43 -4.52 -0.64 -5.01
C GLU A 43 -5.81 -1.16 -5.64
N ALA A 44 -5.74 -2.29 -6.35
CA ALA A 44 -6.91 -2.94 -6.94
C ALA A 44 -7.95 -3.30 -5.85
N GLN A 45 -7.51 -3.80 -4.70
CA GLN A 45 -8.39 -4.12 -3.58
C GLN A 45 -8.96 -2.88 -2.92
N ALA A 46 -8.14 -1.85 -2.67
CA ALA A 46 -8.58 -0.58 -2.12
C ALA A 46 -9.67 0.06 -2.99
N ARG A 47 -9.52 0.06 -4.31
CA ARG A 47 -10.53 0.58 -5.25
C ARG A 47 -11.86 -0.16 -5.13
N ARG A 48 -11.81 -1.49 -5.15
CA ARG A 48 -13.01 -2.34 -5.05
C ARG A 48 -13.73 -2.14 -3.71
N TYR A 49 -13.01 -2.20 -2.60
CA TYR A 49 -13.62 -2.04 -1.27
C TYR A 49 -14.05 -0.61 -1.00
N GLY A 50 -13.28 0.39 -1.45
CA GLY A 50 -13.62 1.79 -1.31
C GLY A 50 -14.92 2.14 -2.02
N ALA A 51 -15.10 1.70 -3.27
CA ALA A 51 -16.35 1.89 -4.00
C ALA A 51 -17.54 1.26 -3.27
N ALA A 52 -17.40 0.01 -2.80
CA ALA A 52 -18.46 -0.66 -2.05
C ALA A 52 -18.80 0.03 -0.71
N LEU A 53 -17.80 0.60 -0.02
CA LEU A 53 -18.03 1.36 1.21
C LEU A 53 -18.72 2.69 0.95
N GLN A 54 -18.32 3.41 -0.09
CA GLN A 54 -18.97 4.66 -0.47
C GLN A 54 -20.44 4.43 -0.83
N GLU A 55 -20.73 3.41 -1.63
CA GLU A 55 -22.10 3.05 -2.01
C GLU A 55 -22.93 2.63 -0.79
N ARG A 56 -22.40 1.75 0.06
CA ARG A 56 -23.16 1.18 1.19
C ARG A 56 -23.44 2.19 2.30
N TYR A 57 -22.50 3.10 2.55
CA TYR A 57 -22.55 3.99 3.71
C TYR A 57 -22.64 5.48 3.34
N GLY A 58 -22.73 5.82 2.06
CA GLY A 58 -22.83 7.21 1.59
C GLY A 58 -21.59 8.06 1.90
N LEU A 59 -20.40 7.44 1.93
CA LEU A 59 -19.17 8.15 2.30
C LEU A 59 -18.69 9.06 1.17
N THR A 60 -18.66 10.37 1.42
CA THR A 60 -18.28 11.38 0.42
C THR A 60 -16.81 11.79 0.46
N ASP A 61 -16.12 11.55 1.58
CA ASP A 61 -14.70 11.87 1.80
C ASP A 61 -13.91 10.63 2.26
N LEU A 62 -14.16 9.48 1.63
CA LEU A 62 -13.37 8.27 1.88
C LEU A 62 -12.02 8.41 1.18
N ARG A 63 -10.94 8.50 1.96
CA ARG A 63 -9.56 8.53 1.42
C ARG A 63 -8.95 7.13 1.48
N LEU A 64 -8.37 6.71 0.37
CA LEU A 64 -7.83 5.36 0.21
C LEU A 64 -6.31 5.41 0.15
N TYR A 65 -5.69 4.45 0.82
CA TYR A 65 -4.24 4.27 0.79
C TYR A 65 -3.88 2.81 0.62
N THR A 66 -2.84 2.56 -0.16
CA THR A 66 -2.12 1.29 -0.13
C THR A 66 -0.93 1.42 0.80
N VAL A 67 -0.71 0.41 1.63
CA VAL A 67 0.35 0.40 2.63
C VAL A 67 1.07 -0.94 2.54
N VAL A 68 2.40 -0.91 2.43
CA VAL A 68 3.24 -2.11 2.46
C VAL A 68 4.23 -1.99 3.61
N GLY A 69 4.08 -2.87 4.60
CA GLY A 69 5.08 -3.08 5.64
C GLY A 69 6.24 -3.92 5.10
N VAL A 70 7.47 -3.47 5.32
CA VAL A 70 8.70 -4.12 4.85
C VAL A 70 9.49 -4.59 6.07
N GLY A 71 9.39 -5.88 6.38
CA GLY A 71 10.20 -6.51 7.42
C GLY A 71 10.02 -6.00 8.85
N LEU A 72 8.95 -5.22 9.11
CA LEU A 72 8.75 -4.41 10.33
C LEU A 72 9.77 -3.28 10.53
N GLU A 73 10.60 -3.01 9.53
CA GLU A 73 11.64 -1.98 9.57
C GLU A 73 11.16 -0.67 8.96
N ARG A 74 10.33 -0.78 7.90
CA ARG A 74 9.85 0.35 7.12
C ARG A 74 8.42 0.15 6.64
N VAL A 75 7.77 1.25 6.31
CA VAL A 75 6.47 1.30 5.66
C VAL A 75 6.59 2.19 4.43
N VAL A 76 6.05 1.71 3.31
CA VAL A 76 5.83 2.53 2.10
C VAL A 76 4.34 2.57 1.80
N TRP A 77 3.89 3.68 1.20
CA TRP A 77 2.46 3.88 0.95
C TRP A 77 2.22 4.79 -0.24
N ARG A 78 1.01 4.71 -0.81
CA ARG A 78 0.49 5.60 -1.85
C ARG A 78 -0.97 5.93 -1.57
N SER A 79 -1.39 7.15 -1.90
CA SER A 79 -2.82 7.47 -1.98
C SER A 79 -3.41 6.84 -3.24
N VAL A 80 -4.65 6.34 -3.15
CA VAL A 80 -5.39 5.80 -4.28
C VAL A 80 -6.51 6.78 -4.64
N THR A 81 -6.55 7.17 -5.91
CA THR A 81 -7.64 8.01 -6.42
C THR A 81 -8.75 7.10 -6.94
N LEU A 82 -9.95 7.15 -6.36
CA LEU A 82 -11.11 6.54 -6.98
C LEU A 82 -11.45 7.34 -8.25
N SER A 83 -11.37 6.69 -9.41
CA SER A 83 -11.86 7.31 -10.64
C SER A 83 -13.38 7.32 -10.58
N PRO A 84 -14.05 8.43 -10.96
CA PRO A 84 -15.50 8.40 -11.18
C PRO A 84 -15.80 7.34 -12.24
N LEU A 85 -16.84 6.53 -12.01
CA LEU A 85 -17.42 5.64 -13.02
C LEU A 85 -17.99 6.44 -14.18
#